data_AF-A0AAV6C122-F1
#
_entry.id   AF-A0AAV6C122-F1
#
_cell.length_a   1.000
_cell.length_b   1.000
_cell.length_c   1.000
_cell.angle_alpha   90.00
_cell.angle_beta   90.00
_cell.angle_gamma   90.00
#
_symmetry.space_group_name_H-M   'P 1'
#
loop_
_entity.id
_entity.type
_entity.pdbx_description
1 polymer ?
#
loop_
_entity_poly.entity_id
_entity_poly.type
_entity_poly.pdbx_seq_one_letter_code
_entity_poly.pdbx_strand_id
1 'polypeptide(L)'
;MKDMASQEGIIKIHRSIGGTGAAFQVTFAPYNGEGEIAGARQFRDLSQVREFLRVLGLGAEYIREALRQLAAGRSASLSDVSLSETQYRRAGFVSLDNLARSVS
;
A
#
# COMPACT_ATOMS: atom_id res chain seq x y z
N MET A 1 -3.53 -9.99 -27.81
CA MET A 1 -2.96 -9.81 -26.46
C MET A 1 -4.08 -9.24 -25.62
N LYS A 2 -4.54 -9.95 -24.59
CA LYS A 2 -5.58 -9.43 -23.70
C LYS A 2 -4.91 -8.37 -22.84
N ASP A 3 -5.26 -7.10 -23.01
CA ASP A 3 -4.73 -6.02 -22.19
C ASP A 3 -4.92 -6.40 -20.73
N MET A 4 -3.81 -6.64 -20.02
CA MET A 4 -3.84 -6.77 -18.57
C MET A 4 -4.18 -5.37 -18.05
N ALA A 5 -5.45 -5.13 -17.75
CA ALA A 5 -5.91 -3.84 -17.27
C ALA A 5 -5.07 -3.40 -16.07
N SER A 6 -4.40 -2.26 -16.21
CA SER A 6 -3.73 -1.58 -15.11
C SER A 6 -4.72 -0.66 -14.42
N GLN A 7 -4.72 -0.66 -13.09
CA GLN A 7 -5.50 0.27 -12.30
C GLN A 7 -4.60 1.39 -11.81
N GLU A 8 -4.97 2.62 -12.13
CA GLU A 8 -4.34 3.81 -11.59
C GLU A 8 -5.00 4.21 -10.27
N GLY A 9 -4.20 4.67 -9.32
CA GLY A 9 -4.72 5.10 -8.02
C GLY A 9 -3.66 5.67 -7.09
N ILE A 10 -4.04 5.72 -5.82
CA ILE A 10 -3.21 6.24 -4.74
C ILE A 10 -2.82 5.10 -3.81
N ILE A 11 -1.54 5.00 -3.49
CA ILE A 11 -1.07 4.22 -2.34
C ILE A 11 -0.99 5.14 -1.12
N LYS A 12 -1.70 4.80 -0.04
CA LYS A 12 -1.60 5.49 1.25
C LYS A 12 -0.87 4.61 2.24
N ILE A 13 0.08 5.17 2.98
CA ILE A 13 0.82 4.49 4.03
C ILE A 13 0.55 5.21 5.34
N HIS A 14 -0.34 4.65 6.13
CA HIS A 14 -0.64 5.13 7.47
C HIS A 14 0.39 4.61 8.46
N ARG A 15 0.97 5.50 9.27
CA ARG A 15 1.85 5.13 10.38
C ARG A 15 1.06 5.16 11.69
N SER A 16 1.00 4.02 12.38
CA SER A 16 0.41 3.91 13.71
C SER A 16 1.34 4.57 14.74
N ILE A 17 0.77 5.40 15.62
CA ILE A 17 1.53 6.16 16.64
C ILE A 17 1.41 5.53 18.04
N GLY A 18 0.51 4.55 18.23
CA GLY A 18 0.28 3.92 19.53
C GLY A 18 0.05 2.40 19.46
N GLY A 19 0.80 1.66 20.28
CA GLY A 19 0.44 0.29 20.70
C GLY A 19 1.08 -0.88 19.96
N THR A 20 0.94 -2.07 20.58
CA THR A 20 1.53 -3.39 20.30
C THR A 20 1.12 -4.07 18.99
N GLY A 21 0.67 -3.29 17.99
CA GLY A 21 0.17 -3.75 16.68
C GLY A 21 1.12 -3.46 15.51
N ALA A 22 0.60 -3.58 14.28
CA ALA A 22 1.35 -3.21 13.08
C ALA A 22 1.63 -1.69 13.04
N ALA A 23 2.89 -1.33 12.84
CA ALA A 23 3.35 0.06 12.82
C ALA A 23 2.94 0.80 11.53
N PHE A 24 2.70 0.06 10.45
CA PHE A 24 2.35 0.63 9.14
C PHE A 24 1.19 -0.13 8.51
N GLN A 25 0.28 0.62 7.88
CA GLN A 25 -0.76 0.08 7.03
C GLN A 25 -0.66 0.72 5.65
N VAL A 26 -0.43 -0.09 4.63
CA VAL A 26 -0.40 0.31 3.23
C VAL A 26 -1.74 -0.03 2.59
N THR A 27 -2.42 0.93 1.99
CA THR A 27 -3.66 0.74 1.25
C THR A 27 -3.52 1.20 -0.20
N PHE A 28 -4.27 0.57 -1.10
CA PHE A 28 -4.41 1.02 -2.49
C PHE A 28 -5.85 1.45 -2.74
N ALA A 29 -6.03 2.66 -3.27
CA ALA A 29 -7.32 3.23 -3.64
C ALA A 29 -7.29 3.59 -5.14
N PRO A 30 -7.90 2.78 -6.02
CA PRO A 30 -7.97 3.08 -7.45
C PRO A 30 -8.83 4.32 -7.72
N TYR A 31 -8.47 5.12 -8.72
CA TYR A 31 -9.23 6.32 -9.09
C TYR A 31 -10.59 6.00 -9.71
N ASN A 32 -10.72 4.85 -10.36
CA ASN A 32 -11.95 4.40 -11.00
C ASN A 32 -12.86 3.58 -10.07
N GLY A 33 -12.41 3.25 -8.86
CA GLY A 33 -13.28 2.75 -7.79
C GLY A 33 -13.77 3.94 -7.00
N GLU A 34 -15.08 4.12 -6.84
CA GLU A 34 -15.73 5.26 -6.18
C GLU A 34 -15.34 5.41 -4.70
N GLY A 35 -14.11 5.84 -4.42
CA GLY A 35 -13.56 5.94 -3.05
C GLY A 35 -13.26 4.61 -2.37
N GLU A 36 -13.42 3.48 -3.06
CA GLU A 36 -13.17 2.15 -2.50
C GLU A 36 -11.68 1.89 -2.28
N ILE A 37 -11.32 1.41 -1.09
CA ILE A 37 -10.00 0.86 -0.85
C ILE A 37 -10.02 -0.56 -1.40
N ALA A 38 -9.29 -0.80 -2.49
CA ALA A 38 -9.21 -2.11 -3.13
C ALA A 38 -8.57 -3.15 -2.20
N GLY A 39 -7.62 -2.73 -1.36
CA GLY A 39 -7.13 -3.58 -0.28
C GLY A 39 -6.03 -2.95 0.57
N ALA A 40 -5.64 -3.69 1.61
CA ALA A 40 -4.70 -3.24 2.62
C ALA A 40 -3.65 -4.32 2.97
N ARG A 41 -2.49 -3.87 3.45
CA ARG A 41 -1.44 -4.70 4.06
C ARG A 41 -0.83 -4.02 5.26
N GLN A 42 -0.51 -4.81 6.27
CA GLN A 42 0.07 -4.34 7.53
C GLN A 42 1.52 -4.80 7.68
N PHE A 43 2.36 -3.93 8.23
CA PHE A 43 3.79 -4.17 8.42
C PHE A 43 4.25 -3.66 9.78
N ARG A 44 5.29 -4.30 10.34
CA ARG A 44 5.84 -3.94 11.66
C ARG A 44 7.00 -2.95 11.58
N ASP A 45 7.71 -2.90 10.45
CA ASP A 45 8.89 -2.07 10.29
C ASP A 45 9.00 -1.45 8.88
N LEU A 46 9.87 -0.44 8.77
CA LEU A 46 10.11 0.27 7.50
C LEU A 46 10.74 -0.59 6.42
N SER A 47 11.51 -1.62 6.79
CA SER A 47 12.18 -2.50 5.82
C SER A 47 11.15 -3.35 5.07
N GLN A 48 10.12 -3.84 5.77
CA GLN A 48 9.00 -4.57 5.18
C GLN A 48 8.18 -3.67 4.25
N VAL A 49 7.93 -2.41 4.64
CA VAL A 49 7.28 -1.43 3.77
C VAL A 49 8.09 -1.21 2.50
N ARG A 50 9.42 -1.03 2.60
CA ARG A 50 10.29 -0.87 1.44
C ARG A 50 10.21 -2.04 0.48
N GLU A 51 10.36 -3.28 0.97
CA GLU A 51 10.29 -4.46 0.10
C GLU A 51 8.90 -4.60 -0.54
N PHE A 52 7.84 -4.27 0.20
CA PHE A 52 6.49 -4.28 -0.36
C PHE A 52 6.32 -3.28 -1.52
N LEU A 53 6.80 -2.04 -1.36
CA LEU A 53 6.76 -1.04 -2.43
C LEU A 53 7.60 -1.45 -3.65
N ARG A 54 8.67 -2.23 -3.46
CA ARG A 54 9.43 -2.83 -4.57
C ARG A 54 8.66 -3.94 -5.28
N VAL A 55 7.93 -4.78 -4.54
CA VAL A 55 7.05 -5.82 -5.12
C VAL A 55 5.96 -5.19 -5.98
N LEU A 56 5.45 -4.03 -5.57
CA LEU A 56 4.52 -3.23 -6.37
C LEU A 56 5.16 -2.63 -7.64
N GLY A 57 6.48 -2.69 -7.77
CA GLY A 57 7.20 -2.16 -8.93
C GLY A 57 7.31 -0.63 -8.94
N LEU A 58 7.23 0.03 -7.77
CA LEU A 58 7.32 1.48 -7.69
C LEU A 58 8.74 1.97 -7.97
N GLY A 59 8.83 3.13 -8.62
CA GLY A 59 10.11 3.78 -8.91
C GLY A 59 10.90 4.13 -7.63
N ALA A 60 12.23 4.08 -7.71
CA ALA A 60 13.11 4.27 -6.57
C ALA A 60 12.91 5.64 -5.85
N GLU A 61 12.59 6.70 -6.60
CA GLU A 61 12.34 8.02 -6.03
C GLU A 61 11.04 8.07 -5.22
N TYR A 62 9.96 7.43 -5.69
CA TYR A 62 8.71 7.28 -4.92
C TYR A 62 8.95 6.54 -3.62
N ILE A 63 9.71 5.43 -3.67
CA ILE A 63 10.05 4.65 -2.48
C ILE A 63 10.87 5.49 -1.51
N ARG A 64 11.89 6.22 -2.01
CA ARG A 64 12.75 7.07 -1.18
C ARG A 64 11.96 8.17 -0.48
N GLU A 65 11.05 8.84 -1.19
CA GLU A 65 10.21 9.89 -0.61
C GLU A 65 9.28 9.34 0.48
N ALA A 66 8.57 8.24 0.20
CA ALA A 66 7.70 7.61 1.18
C ALA A 66 8.46 7.20 2.45
N LEU A 67 9.62 6.55 2.30
CA LEU A 67 10.43 6.14 3.45
C LEU A 67 10.95 7.33 4.26
N ARG A 68 11.29 8.44 3.60
CA ARG A 68 11.73 9.67 4.30
C ARG A 68 10.61 10.22 5.19
N GLN A 69 9.38 10.28 4.68
CA GLN A 69 8.22 10.75 5.44
C GLN A 69 7.91 9.82 6.62
N LEU A 70 7.92 8.50 6.39
CA LEU A 70 7.65 7.51 7.43
C LEU A 70 8.73 7.49 8.53
N ALA A 71 10.01 7.66 8.16
CA ALA A 71 11.11 7.79 9.10
C ALA A 71 11.03 9.08 9.95
N ALA A 72 10.52 10.17 9.37
CA ALA A 72 10.19 11.40 10.08
C ALA A 72 8.91 11.29 10.93
N GLY A 73 8.33 10.09 11.01
CA GLY A 73 7.17 9.79 11.83
C GLY A 73 5.82 10.19 11.24
N ARG A 74 5.77 10.53 9.95
CA ARG A 74 4.57 10.95 9.22
C ARG A 74 3.96 9.78 8.46
N SER A 75 2.71 9.92 8.02
CA SER A 75 2.12 9.07 6.97
C SER A 75 2.60 9.53 5.59
N ALA A 76 2.51 8.66 4.59
CA ALA A 76 2.89 8.95 3.21
C ALA A 76 1.77 8.66 2.22
N SER A 77 1.76 9.36 1.08
CA SER A 77 0.83 9.12 -0.03
C SER A 77 1.58 9.16 -1.36
N LEU A 78 1.34 8.18 -2.22
CA LEU A 78 1.92 8.08 -3.56
C LEU A 78 0.77 8.09 -4.56
N SER A 79 0.63 9.18 -5.30
CA SER A 79 -0.40 9.36 -6.33
C SER A 79 0.07 8.83 -7.69
N ASP A 80 -0.89 8.61 -8.58
CA ASP A 80 -0.67 8.24 -9.98
C ASP A 80 0.12 6.94 -10.14
N VAL A 81 -0.11 6.02 -9.19
CA VAL A 81 0.47 4.69 -9.22
C VAL A 81 -0.36 3.82 -10.13
N SER A 82 0.26 3.26 -11.16
CA SER A 82 -0.34 2.25 -12.03
C SER A 82 0.06 0.85 -11.58
N LEU A 83 -0.91 0.04 -11.17
CA LEU A 83 -0.71 -1.36 -10.80
C LEU A 83 -1.38 -2.27 -11.84
N SER A 84 -0.60 -3.15 -12.46
CA SER A 84 -1.19 -4.27 -13.20
C SER A 84 -1.90 -5.25 -12.27
N GLU A 85 -2.87 -5.98 -12.81
CA GLU A 85 -3.53 -7.06 -12.08
C GLU A 85 -2.53 -8.09 -11.49
N THR A 86 -1.44 -8.38 -12.20
CA THR A 86 -0.39 -9.28 -11.70
C THR A 86 0.33 -8.70 -10.48
N GLN A 87 0.70 -7.42 -10.50
CA GLN A 87 1.30 -6.73 -9.35
C GLN A 87 0.35 -6.69 -8.17
N TYR A 88 -0.93 -6.37 -8.42
CA TYR A 88 -1.97 -6.32 -7.40
C TYR A 88 -2.14 -7.68 -6.70
N ARG A 89 -2.27 -8.78 -7.46
CA ARG A 89 -2.38 -10.13 -6.90
C ARG A 89 -1.11 -10.55 -6.14
N ARG A 90 0.08 -10.24 -6.67
CA ARG A 90 1.37 -10.54 -6.01
C ARG A 90 1.59 -9.76 -4.73
N ALA A 91 1.06 -8.54 -4.66
CA ALA A 91 1.08 -7.74 -3.44
C ALA A 91 0.33 -8.44 -2.29
N GLY A 92 -0.63 -9.30 -2.62
CA GLY A 92 -1.43 -10.01 -1.62
C GLY A 92 -2.19 -9.02 -0.73
N PHE A 93 -2.74 -7.96 -1.32
CA PHE A 93 -3.68 -7.09 -0.65
C PHE A 93 -4.88 -7.92 -0.14
N VAL A 94 -5.31 -7.67 1.09
CA VAL A 94 -6.55 -8.25 1.63
C VAL A 94 -7.64 -7.19 1.64
N SER A 95 -8.89 -7.59 1.42
CA SER A 95 -10.04 -6.70 1.63
C SER A 95 -10.05 -6.21 3.09
N LEU A 96 -10.47 -4.96 3.30
CA LEU A 96 -10.57 -4.37 4.64
C LEU A 96 -11.55 -5.14 5.54
N ASP A 97 -12.62 -5.73 4.98
CA ASP A 97 -13.56 -6.56 5.74
C ASP A 97 -12.89 -7.79 6.34
N ASN A 98 -11.93 -8.38 5.62
CA ASN A 98 -11.16 -9.52 6.09
C ASN A 98 -10.08 -9.09 7.10
N LEU A 99 -9.55 -7.87 6.95
CA LEU A 99 -8.57 -7.31 7.89
C LEU A 99 -9.19 -7.10 9.28
N ALA A 100 -10.42 -6.55 9.35
CA ALA A 100 -11.13 -6.34 10.61
C ALA A 100 -11.41 -7.65 11.37
N ARG A 101 -11.69 -8.74 10.66
CA ARG A 101 -11.90 -10.09 11.25
C ARG A 101 -10.60 -10.76 11.71
N SER A 102 -9.44 -10.36 11.19
CA SER A 102 -8.15 -10.98 11.50
C SER A 102 -7.54 -10.51 12.83
N VAL A 103 -8.15 -9.50 13.47
CA VAL A 103 -7.73 -8.93 14.77
C VAL A 103 -8.78 -9.13 15.87
N SER A 104 -9.82 -9.93 15.60
CA SER A 104 -10.83 -10.35 16.60
C SER A 104 -10.49 -11.69 17.23
#